data_AF-A0A813EE85-F1
#
_entry.id   AF-A0A813EE85-F1
#
_cell.length_a   1.000
_cell.length_b   1.000
_cell.length_c   1.000
_cell.angle_alpha   90.00
_cell.angle_beta   90.00
_cell.angle_gamma   90.00
#
_symmetry.space_group_name_H-M   'P 1'
#
loop_
_entity.id
_entity.type
_entity.pdbx_description
1 polymer ?
#
loop_
_entity_poly.entity_id
_entity_poly.type
_entity_poly.pdbx_seq_one_letter_code
_entity_poly.pdbx_strand_id
1 'polypeptide(L)'
;MDMPPRIFIGANKAFTDGYAFEYNLMRSGSSNSYYQCATTTETGWSNEVLFLLTVDEDGATWHIACEGSVASDGARSIRQACFRTSTNFWEAGWHNWVCNTNRGRRRNPSGAVAEWDLENVLGCEAKLSLG
;
A
#
# COMPACT_ATOMS: atom_id res chain seq x y z
N MET A 1 -17.88 -5.55 5.23
CA MET A 1 -18.01 -4.11 4.89
C MET A 1 -17.43 -3.90 3.52
N ASP A 2 -18.02 -3.00 2.73
CA ASP A 2 -17.47 -2.61 1.44
C ASP A 2 -16.27 -1.68 1.62
N MET A 3 -15.29 -1.76 0.70
CA MET A 3 -14.11 -0.89 0.71
C MET A 3 -14.52 0.58 0.44
N PRO A 4 -14.21 1.53 1.32
CA PRO A 4 -14.54 2.94 1.14
C PRO A 4 -13.81 3.55 -0.07
N PRO A 5 -14.41 4.52 -0.79
CA PRO A 5 -13.81 5.08 -2.01
C PRO A 5 -12.49 5.83 -1.74
N ARG A 6 -12.27 6.30 -0.51
CA ARG A 6 -11.08 7.03 -0.10
C ARG A 6 -10.72 6.73 1.36
N ILE A 7 -9.43 6.56 1.61
CA ILE A 7 -8.85 6.41 2.95
C ILE A 7 -7.58 7.25 3.09
N PHE A 8 -7.20 7.56 4.33
CA PHE A 8 -5.93 8.18 4.68
C PHE A 8 -5.15 7.23 5.58
N ILE A 9 -3.88 6.99 5.26
CA ILE A 9 -3.00 6.14 6.07
C ILE A 9 -1.77 6.95 6.47
N GLY A 10 -1.40 6.88 7.75
CA GLY A 10 -0.17 7.51 8.24
C GLY A 10 0.14 7.16 9.68
N ALA A 11 1.38 7.37 10.11
CA ALA A 11 1.72 7.38 11.53
C ALA A 11 1.12 8.63 12.21
N ASN A 12 1.10 8.66 13.55
CA ASN A 12 0.59 9.82 14.32
C ASN A 12 1.10 11.16 13.81
N LYS A 13 2.42 11.25 13.61
CA LYS A 13 3.09 12.46 13.12
C LYS A 13 2.59 12.89 11.73
N ALA A 14 2.24 11.95 10.85
CA ALA A 14 1.72 12.25 9.52
C ALA A 14 0.35 12.94 9.58
N PHE A 15 -0.50 12.56 10.52
CA PHE A 15 -1.77 13.25 10.74
C PHE A 15 -1.58 14.60 11.44
N THR A 16 -0.69 14.69 12.44
CA THR A 16 -0.40 15.95 13.14
C THR A 16 0.16 17.03 12.21
N ASP A 17 1.04 16.63 11.32
CA ASP A 17 1.78 17.55 10.44
C ASP A 17 1.11 17.69 9.06
N GLY A 18 -0.06 17.08 8.85
CA GLY A 18 -0.86 17.25 7.64
C GLY A 18 -0.31 16.56 6.38
N TYR A 19 0.48 15.50 6.52
CA TYR A 19 1.08 14.73 5.42
C TYR A 19 0.63 13.26 5.35
N ALA A 20 -0.50 12.90 5.97
CA ALA A 20 -1.08 11.57 5.82
C ALA A 20 -1.35 11.23 4.35
N PHE A 21 -1.04 10.00 3.94
CA PHE A 21 -1.14 9.60 2.55
C PHE A 21 -2.59 9.29 2.20
N GLU A 22 -3.15 10.04 1.24
CA GLU A 22 -4.46 9.76 0.68
C GLU A 22 -4.37 8.58 -0.29
N TYR A 23 -5.32 7.66 -0.21
CA TYR A 23 -5.50 6.57 -1.15
C TYR A 23 -6.92 6.57 -1.69
N ASN A 24 -7.04 6.41 -3.01
CA ASN A 24 -8.32 6.32 -3.71
C ASN A 24 -8.55 4.89 -4.20
N LEU A 25 -9.77 4.39 -4.04
CA LEU A 25 -10.17 3.08 -4.52
C LEU A 25 -10.33 3.11 -6.04
N MET A 26 -9.42 2.41 -6.71
CA MET A 26 -9.43 2.20 -8.15
C MET A 26 -10.16 0.89 -8.45
N ARG A 27 -11.15 0.94 -9.35
CA ARG A 27 -11.88 -0.24 -9.82
C ARG A 27 -11.40 -0.58 -11.23
N SER A 28 -10.75 -1.72 -11.41
CA SER A 28 -10.46 -2.29 -12.73
C SER A 28 -11.30 -3.54 -12.94
N GLY A 29 -12.20 -3.51 -13.92
CA GLY A 29 -13.11 -4.62 -14.22
C GLY A 29 -14.05 -5.01 -13.06
N SER A 30 -14.63 -6.21 -13.14
CA SER A 30 -15.66 -6.67 -12.21
C SER A 30 -15.13 -7.14 -10.84
N SER A 31 -13.81 -7.36 -10.68
CA SER A 31 -13.26 -7.98 -9.47
C SER A 31 -11.89 -7.47 -9.00
N ASN A 32 -11.21 -6.58 -9.73
CA ASN A 32 -9.84 -6.15 -9.39
C ASN A 32 -9.81 -4.72 -8.86
N SER A 33 -10.33 -4.54 -7.64
CA SER A 33 -10.19 -3.27 -6.92
C SER A 33 -8.84 -3.17 -6.21
N TYR A 34 -8.29 -1.97 -6.11
CA TYR A 34 -7.07 -1.68 -5.36
C TYR A 34 -7.08 -0.23 -4.88
N TYR A 35 -6.27 0.10 -3.89
CA TYR A 35 -6.08 1.49 -3.49
C TYR A 35 -4.82 2.05 -4.15
N GLN A 36 -4.91 3.24 -4.74
CA GLN A 36 -3.76 3.96 -5.28
C GLN A 36 -3.53 5.24 -4.47
N CYS A 37 -2.28 5.48 -4.08
CA CYS A 37 -1.92 6.71 -3.40
C CYS A 37 -2.07 7.92 -4.34
N ALA A 38 -2.64 9.01 -3.83
CA ALA A 38 -2.83 10.24 -4.58
C ALA A 38 -1.50 10.99 -4.82
N THR A 39 -0.48 10.71 -4.01
CA THR A 39 0.86 11.27 -4.13
C THR A 39 1.85 10.23 -4.64
N THR A 40 2.82 10.65 -5.46
CA THR A 40 3.96 9.80 -5.86
C THR A 40 4.78 9.39 -4.64
N THR A 41 5.42 8.22 -4.68
CA THR A 41 6.30 7.80 -3.58
C THR A 41 7.54 8.67 -3.46
N GLU A 42 8.06 8.76 -2.23
CA GLU A 42 9.29 9.46 -1.88
C GLU A 42 10.51 8.99 -2.70
N THR A 43 10.48 7.75 -3.21
CA THR A 43 11.54 7.20 -4.08
C THR A 43 11.54 7.81 -5.48
N GLY A 44 10.46 8.46 -5.91
CA GLY A 44 10.46 9.51 -6.93
C GLY A 44 10.74 9.07 -8.38
N TRP A 45 10.51 7.81 -8.73
CA TRP A 45 10.67 7.37 -10.13
C TRP A 45 9.50 7.89 -10.96
N SER A 46 9.79 8.55 -12.08
CA SER A 46 8.77 9.05 -12.99
C SER A 46 7.84 7.91 -13.41
N ASN A 47 6.53 8.13 -13.27
CA ASN A 47 5.46 7.17 -13.57
C ASN A 47 5.30 6.00 -12.58
N GLU A 48 5.96 6.03 -11.42
CA GLU A 48 5.64 5.11 -10.33
C GLU A 48 4.62 5.69 -9.36
N VAL A 49 3.73 4.81 -8.90
CA VAL A 49 2.73 5.06 -7.88
C VAL A 49 2.88 4.03 -6.76
N LEU A 50 2.40 4.39 -5.57
CA LEU A 50 2.15 3.42 -4.50
C LEU A 50 0.74 2.88 -4.66
N PHE A 51 0.59 1.57 -4.67
CA PHE A 51 -0.73 0.94 -4.63
C PHE A 51 -0.78 -0.22 -3.65
N LEU A 52 -1.96 -0.47 -3.08
CA LEU A 52 -2.22 -1.52 -2.11
C LEU A 52 -2.95 -2.67 -2.81
N LEU A 53 -2.37 -3.86 -2.75
CA LEU A 53 -2.94 -5.10 -3.28
C LEU A 53 -3.35 -6.04 -2.17
N THR A 54 -4.34 -6.88 -2.44
CA THR A 54 -4.67 -8.04 -1.60
C THR A 54 -4.18 -9.29 -2.29
N VAL A 55 -3.48 -10.15 -1.55
CA VAL A 55 -2.99 -11.45 -2.01
C VAL A 55 -3.31 -12.51 -0.98
N ASP A 56 -3.65 -13.72 -1.43
CA ASP A 56 -3.78 -14.89 -0.56
C ASP A 56 -2.49 -15.72 -0.67
N GLU A 57 -1.78 -15.89 0.44
CA GLU A 57 -0.51 -16.61 0.54
C GLU A 57 -0.56 -17.54 1.76
N ASP A 58 -0.27 -18.82 1.57
CA ASP A 58 -0.22 -19.84 2.64
C ASP A 58 -1.46 -19.88 3.57
N GLY A 59 -2.65 -19.64 3.00
CA GLY A 59 -3.92 -19.65 3.73
C GLY A 59 -4.18 -18.39 4.55
N ALA A 60 -3.34 -17.36 4.42
CA ALA A 60 -3.54 -16.04 4.99
C ALA A 60 -3.74 -14.98 3.89
N THR A 61 -4.64 -14.03 4.14
CA THR A 61 -4.81 -12.86 3.30
C THR A 61 -3.86 -11.76 3.77
N TRP A 62 -3.06 -11.25 2.84
CA TRP A 62 -2.14 -10.14 3.06
C TRP A 62 -2.51 -8.95 2.19
N HIS A 63 -2.32 -7.76 2.75
CA HIS A 63 -2.42 -6.51 2.04
C HIS A 63 -1.05 -5.89 1.90
N ILE A 64 -0.60 -5.69 0.67
CA ILE A 64 0.78 -5.31 0.35
C ILE A 64 0.80 -3.94 -0.32
N ALA A 65 1.59 -3.04 0.24
CA ALA A 65 1.93 -1.76 -0.39
C ALA A 65 3.09 -1.97 -1.36
N CYS A 66 2.86 -1.64 -2.63
CA CYS A 66 3.80 -1.86 -3.72
C CYS A 66 4.11 -0.56 -4.46
N GLU A 67 5.40 -0.35 -4.75
CA GLU A 67 5.86 0.63 -5.73
C GLU A 67 5.89 -0.03 -7.12
N GLY A 68 5.38 0.67 -8.12
CA GLY A 68 5.36 0.20 -9.49
C GLY A 68 4.55 1.10 -10.42
N SER A 69 4.24 0.59 -11.61
CA SER A 69 3.44 1.32 -12.60
C SER A 69 2.08 0.68 -12.83
N VAL A 70 1.12 1.51 -13.23
CA VAL A 70 -0.24 1.10 -13.60
C VAL A 70 -0.47 1.51 -15.04
N ALA A 71 -0.74 0.55 -15.90
CA ALA A 71 -1.12 0.78 -17.29
C ALA A 71 -2.55 1.32 -17.40
N SER A 72 -2.92 1.87 -18.56
CA SER A 72 -4.23 2.48 -18.78
C SER A 72 -5.41 1.50 -18.67
N ASP A 73 -5.16 0.20 -18.86
CA ASP A 73 -6.12 -0.89 -18.66
C ASP A 73 -6.22 -1.34 -17.18
N GLY A 74 -5.43 -0.75 -16.30
CA GLY A 74 -5.32 -1.12 -14.89
C GLY A 74 -4.39 -2.31 -14.62
N ALA A 75 -3.65 -2.80 -15.62
CA ALA A 75 -2.60 -3.78 -15.39
C ALA A 75 -1.48 -3.16 -14.54
N ARG A 76 -1.03 -3.89 -13.52
CA ARG A 76 -0.07 -3.39 -12.52
C ARG A 76 1.26 -4.12 -12.69
N SER A 77 2.32 -3.36 -12.87
CA SER A 77 3.70 -3.88 -12.86
C SER A 77 4.33 -3.54 -11.52
N ILE A 78 4.54 -4.55 -10.68
CA ILE A 78 5.15 -4.38 -9.36
C ILE A 78 6.66 -4.33 -9.54
N ARG A 79 7.29 -3.22 -9.13
CA ARG A 79 8.75 -3.16 -9.02
C ARG A 79 9.20 -3.72 -7.67
N GLN A 80 8.53 -3.31 -6.59
CA GLN A 80 8.95 -3.60 -5.23
C GLN A 80 7.77 -3.60 -4.26
N ALA A 81 7.70 -4.62 -3.41
CA ALA A 81 6.86 -4.59 -2.22
C ALA A 81 7.55 -3.81 -1.08
N CYS A 82 6.82 -2.96 -0.36
CA CYS A 82 7.38 -2.07 0.66
C CYS A 82 6.95 -2.46 2.07
N PHE A 83 5.65 -2.71 2.24
CA PHE A 83 5.02 -3.00 3.52
C PHE A 83 3.92 -4.03 3.34
N ARG A 84 3.61 -4.81 4.37
CA ARG A 84 2.42 -5.67 4.39
C ARG A 84 1.68 -5.65 5.71
N THR A 85 0.38 -5.90 5.68
CA THR A 85 -0.46 -6.14 6.87
C THR A 85 -1.44 -7.27 6.61
N SER A 86 -1.80 -8.03 7.64
CA SER A 86 -2.84 -9.07 7.58
C SER A 86 -4.21 -8.55 8.04
N THR A 87 -4.31 -7.26 8.37
CA THR A 87 -5.54 -6.64 8.86
C THR A 87 -6.22 -5.86 7.74
N ASN A 88 -7.53 -5.77 7.76
CA ASN A 88 -8.32 -4.96 6.83
C ASN A 88 -7.95 -3.46 6.99
N PHE A 89 -6.92 -3.01 6.28
CA PHE A 89 -6.36 -1.65 6.42
C PHE A 89 -7.32 -0.53 6.04
N TRP A 90 -8.45 -0.87 5.42
CA TRP A 90 -9.51 0.07 5.05
C TRP A 90 -10.57 0.23 6.15
N GLU A 91 -10.43 -0.48 7.27
CA GLU A 91 -11.21 -0.20 8.49
C GLU A 91 -10.56 0.95 9.25
N ALA A 92 -11.34 1.76 9.96
CA ALA A 92 -10.79 2.86 10.74
C ALA A 92 -10.03 2.31 11.96
N GLY A 93 -8.82 2.83 12.22
CA GLY A 93 -8.05 2.46 13.41
C GLY A 93 -6.57 2.22 13.14
N TRP A 94 -5.89 1.64 14.12
CA TRP A 94 -4.46 1.34 14.05
C TRP A 94 -4.19 -0.04 13.45
N HIS A 95 -3.29 -0.08 12.48
CA HIS A 95 -2.86 -1.28 11.78
C HIS A 95 -1.35 -1.42 11.85
N ASN A 96 -0.91 -2.66 12.08
CA ASN A 96 0.49 -3.02 12.08
C ASN A 96 0.95 -3.38 10.66
N TRP A 97 2.00 -2.70 10.19
CA TRP A 97 2.61 -2.91 8.90
C TRP A 97 4.02 -3.46 9.07
N VAL A 98 4.26 -4.66 8.55
CA VAL A 98 5.55 -5.30 8.50
C VAL A 98 6.35 -4.72 7.35
N CYS A 99 7.60 -4.34 7.63
CA CYS A 99 8.50 -3.76 6.64
C CYS A 99 9.17 -4.81 5.76
N ASN A 100 9.33 -4.53 4.47
CA ASN A 100 10.30 -5.25 3.64
C ASN A 100 11.72 -4.67 3.89
N THR A 101 12.70 -5.51 4.23
CA THR A 101 14.11 -5.11 4.42
C THR A 101 14.78 -4.73 3.11
N ASN A 102 14.29 -5.26 2.00
CA ASN A 102 14.80 -4.98 0.67
C ASN A 102 14.23 -3.69 0.06
N ARG A 103 13.35 -2.97 0.77
CA ARG A 103 12.78 -1.71 0.27
C ARG A 103 13.84 -0.63 0.05
N GLY A 104 13.68 0.18 -1.00
CA GLY A 104 14.57 1.32 -1.29
C GLY A 104 15.93 0.96 -1.90
N ARG A 105 16.19 -0.33 -2.15
CA ARG A 105 17.37 -0.75 -2.91
C ARG A 105 17.17 -0.38 -4.38
N ARG A 106 17.88 0.65 -4.86
CA ARG A 106 17.85 1.16 -6.25
C ARG A 106 18.05 0.09 -7.34
N ARG A 107 18.58 -1.08 -7.00
CA ARG A 107 18.83 -2.21 -7.90
C ARG A 107 18.17 -3.50 -7.43
N ASN A 108 16.99 -3.43 -6.81
CA ASN A 108 16.20 -4.66 -6.76
C ASN A 108 15.78 -5.00 -8.18
N PRO A 109 16.17 -6.18 -8.70
CA PRO A 109 15.60 -6.65 -9.94
C PRO A 109 14.09 -6.73 -9.80
N SER A 110 13.36 -6.45 -10.88
CA SER A 110 11.93 -6.72 -10.95
C SER A 110 11.69 -8.17 -10.54
N GLY A 111 10.80 -8.41 -9.58
CA GLY A 111 10.53 -9.75 -9.03
C GLY A 111 11.48 -10.20 -7.91
N ALA A 112 12.28 -9.31 -7.32
CA ALA A 112 12.98 -9.62 -6.07
C ALA A 112 11.98 -10.05 -4.99
N VAL A 113 12.23 -11.20 -4.37
CA VAL A 113 11.37 -11.74 -3.31
C VAL A 113 11.40 -10.79 -2.12
N ALA A 114 10.22 -10.44 -1.62
CA ALA A 114 10.10 -9.60 -0.44
C ALA A 114 10.64 -10.32 0.79
N GLU A 115 11.44 -9.63 1.61
CA GLU A 115 12.00 -10.16 2.84
C GLU A 115 11.40 -9.39 4.00
N TRP A 116 10.48 -10.05 4.70
CA TRP A 116 9.63 -9.42 5.69
C TRP A 116 10.27 -9.44 7.07
N ASP A 117 10.57 -8.26 7.59
CA ASP A 117 11.14 -8.06 8.91
C ASP A 117 10.03 -8.03 9.96
N LEU A 118 9.76 -9.18 10.56
CA LEU A 118 8.71 -9.34 11.57
C LEU A 118 9.00 -8.56 12.86
N GLU A 119 10.25 -8.12 13.08
CA GLU A 119 10.62 -7.29 14.22
C GLU A 119 10.44 -5.79 13.91
N ASN A 120 10.48 -5.40 12.64
CA ASN A 120 10.30 -4.03 12.18
C ASN A 120 8.85 -3.76 11.74
N VAL A 121 8.02 -3.56 12.75
CA VAL A 121 6.59 -3.26 12.60
C VAL A 121 6.34 -1.77 12.77
N LEU A 122 5.67 -1.16 11.79
CA LEU A 122 5.20 0.22 11.83
C LEU A 122 3.71 0.26 12.13
N GLY A 123 3.32 0.96 13.19
CA GLY A 123 1.93 1.29 13.44
C GLY A 123 1.49 2.47 12.57
N CYS A 124 0.44 2.27 11.77
CA CYS A 124 -0.20 3.33 11.00
C CYS A 124 -1.69 3.37 11.31
N GLU A 125 -2.24 4.57 11.43
CA GLU A 125 -3.68 4.78 11.57
C GLU A 125 -4.31 4.92 10.17
N ALA A 126 -5.43 4.24 9.96
CA ALA A 126 -6.33 4.43 8.84
C ALA A 126 -7.51 5.32 9.26
N LYS A 127 -7.72 6.43 8.54
CA LYS A 127 -8.88 7.30 8.70
C LYS A 127 -9.72 7.29 7.44
N LEU A 128 -11.03 7.21 7.62
CA LEU A 128 -11.99 7.29 6.53
C LEU A 128 -12.27 8.75 6.22
N SER A 129 -12.43 9.09 4.93
CA SER A 129 -13.06 10.36 4.59
C SER A 129 -14.50 10.29 5.09
N LEU A 130 -14.87 11.18 6.01
CA LEU A 130 -16.29 11.50 6.20
C LEU A 130 -16.72 12.15 4.87
N GLY A 131 -17.75 11.57 4.23
CA GLY A 131 -18.28 12.05 2.96
C GLY A 131 -18.86 13.45 3.05
#